data_AF-A0A817IBC2-F1
#
_entry.id   AF-A0A817IBC2-F1
#
_cell.length_a   1.000
_cell.length_b   1.000
_cell.length_c   1.000
_cell.angle_alpha   90.00
_cell.angle_beta   90.00
_cell.angle_gamma   90.00
#
_symmetry.space_group_name_H-M   'P 1'
#
loop_
_entity.id
_entity.type
_entity.pdbx_description
1 polymer ?
#
loop_
_entity_poly.entity_id
_entity_poly.type
_entity_poly.pdbx_seq_one_letter_code
_entity_poly.pdbx_strand_id
1 'polypeptide(L)'
;MFLLPNKGTPRKYIKVIYCLSTIPLFLIIKYMMLKPQNHFFPSLFVDSSVLQLSNALFRDELINEHLASYSRMYDNAPSKCNTTSSLNTQGEHHFLPISKLLITLRQQMILYPNEYFHGLGIVLSVGHYQLPLARVNLKMIEHSGTKLHVQIWYSSTQVSEKEMMDLLNQAPKLNARICCFDTAQCRDHQHTWQLNSTHVYKPRTGNPGKSFPYKPAAIISATFTEVLFLDCDAYVTRDPTDLFLSDPMYLKFGALFFPDGYQSRQYSVVWNLFNTTCGEHEYELDSAVILVDKKRVWNGLYMTNLMNANYEVFYHVIVF
;
A
#
# COMPACT_ATOMS: atom_id res chain seq x y z
N MET A 1 22.52 -9.15 6.38
CA MET A 1 23.66 -8.35 5.92
C MET A 1 23.17 -7.49 4.76
N PHE A 2 22.67 -6.30 5.07
CA PHE A 2 22.11 -5.38 4.07
C PHE A 2 23.21 -4.43 3.59
N LEU A 3 23.47 -4.42 2.29
CA LEU A 3 24.32 -3.42 1.66
C LEU A 3 23.45 -2.21 1.31
N LEU A 4 23.78 -1.05 1.89
CA LEU A 4 23.23 0.24 1.46
C LEU A 4 23.70 0.52 0.02
N PRO A 5 22.80 0.86 -0.93
CA PRO A 5 23.23 1.32 -2.25
C PRO A 5 23.88 2.69 -2.16
N ASN A 6 24.96 2.90 -2.93
CA ASN A 6 25.73 4.14 -2.95
C ASN A 6 24.90 5.38 -3.34
N LYS A 7 25.34 6.54 -2.84
CA LYS A 7 24.95 7.88 -3.35
C LYS A 7 25.27 7.96 -4.85
N GLY A 8 24.34 8.44 -5.69
CA GLY A 8 24.68 8.72 -7.10
C GLY A 8 23.57 8.87 -8.13
N THR A 9 22.29 8.55 -7.84
CA THR A 9 21.19 8.69 -8.82
C THR A 9 19.97 9.43 -8.24
N PRO A 10 19.46 10.48 -8.91
CA PRO A 10 18.24 11.16 -8.47
C PRO A 10 17.04 10.24 -8.68
N ARG A 11 16.38 9.84 -7.59
CA ARG A 11 15.15 9.03 -7.66
C ARG A 11 13.97 9.88 -8.14
N LYS A 12 13.12 9.31 -8.99
CA LYS A 12 11.93 9.97 -9.53
C LYS A 12 10.78 9.89 -8.51
N TYR A 13 10.66 10.87 -7.62
CA TYR A 13 9.66 10.86 -6.54
C TYR A 13 8.22 11.08 -7.04
N ILE A 14 7.30 10.27 -6.53
CA ILE A 14 5.86 10.61 -6.42
C ILE A 14 5.70 11.43 -5.14
N LYS A 15 4.90 12.50 -5.16
CA LYS A 15 4.69 13.37 -4.00
C LYS A 15 3.45 12.91 -3.23
N VAL A 16 3.67 12.12 -2.18
CA VAL A 16 2.63 11.65 -1.26
C VAL A 16 2.36 12.72 -0.19
N ILE A 17 1.09 12.89 0.19
CA ILE A 17 0.68 13.74 1.30
C ILE A 17 0.00 12.82 2.33
N TYR A 18 0.43 12.93 3.59
CA TYR A 18 0.27 11.90 4.63
C TYR A 18 -1.17 11.51 4.98
N CYS A 19 -1.41 10.21 5.14
CA CYS A 19 -2.53 9.66 5.91
C CYS A 19 -2.06 8.52 6.85
N LEU A 20 -2.20 8.71 8.17
CA LEU A 20 -1.70 7.79 9.20
C LEU A 20 -2.41 6.42 9.18
N SER A 21 -1.69 5.33 8.87
CA SER A 21 -1.78 4.02 9.57
C SER A 21 -1.16 2.83 8.80
N THR A 22 0.11 2.47 9.02
CA THR A 22 0.61 1.15 8.55
C THR A 22 1.80 0.53 9.28
N ILE A 23 1.49 -0.17 10.39
CA ILE A 23 2.37 -1.20 10.97
C ILE A 23 1.96 -2.64 10.54
N PRO A 24 0.67 -3.02 10.34
CA PRO A 24 0.30 -4.42 10.07
C PRO A 24 0.80 -5.06 8.76
N LEU A 25 1.18 -4.26 7.75
CA LEU A 25 1.47 -4.76 6.40
C LEU A 25 2.87 -5.39 6.26
N PHE A 26 3.84 -4.91 7.05
CA PHE A 26 5.26 -5.26 6.89
C PHE A 26 5.58 -6.70 7.32
N LEU A 27 5.05 -7.12 8.47
CA LEU A 27 5.39 -8.38 9.14
C LEU A 27 4.99 -9.62 8.34
N ILE A 28 3.85 -9.53 7.64
CA ILE A 28 3.26 -10.66 6.91
C ILE A 28 4.06 -11.00 5.64
N ILE A 29 4.66 -10.00 4.99
CA ILE A 29 5.37 -10.18 3.72
C ILE A 29 6.80 -10.72 3.96
N LYS A 30 7.45 -10.29 5.03
CA LYS A 30 8.79 -10.76 5.44
C LYS A 30 8.80 -12.25 5.80
N TYR A 31 7.70 -12.77 6.36
CA TYR A 31 7.55 -14.18 6.77
C TYR A 31 7.65 -15.20 5.62
N MET A 32 7.33 -14.83 4.37
CA MET A 32 7.23 -15.78 3.25
C MET A 32 8.40 -15.77 2.24
N MET A 33 9.35 -14.82 2.32
CA MET A 33 10.22 -14.45 1.18
C MET A 33 11.73 -14.78 1.33
N LEU A 34 12.09 -15.77 2.16
CA LEU A 34 13.48 -16.27 2.34
C LEU A 34 13.64 -17.58 1.53
N LYS A 35 14.61 -17.87 0.63
CA LYS A 35 16.05 -17.54 0.39
C LYS A 35 16.41 -17.99 -1.07
N PRO A 36 17.67 -17.99 -1.58
CA PRO A 36 18.79 -17.03 -1.55
C PRO A 36 19.25 -16.62 -3.00
N GLN A 37 20.45 -16.02 -3.19
CA GLN A 37 20.85 -15.25 -4.41
C GLN A 37 21.98 -15.84 -5.28
N ASN A 38 22.10 -15.32 -6.52
CA ASN A 38 23.32 -14.88 -7.26
C ASN A 38 22.86 -14.20 -8.60
N HIS A 39 23.58 -13.35 -9.35
CA HIS A 39 24.94 -12.74 -9.30
C HIS A 39 24.94 -11.30 -9.94
N PHE A 40 26.14 -10.74 -10.18
CA PHE A 40 26.56 -9.46 -10.82
C PHE A 40 26.32 -9.35 -12.37
N PHE A 41 26.52 -8.27 -13.18
CA PHE A 41 27.50 -7.13 -13.23
C PHE A 41 26.89 -5.87 -14.01
N PRO A 42 27.60 -4.88 -14.64
CA PRO A 42 27.72 -3.46 -14.20
C PRO A 42 27.11 -2.34 -15.11
N SER A 43 27.41 -1.07 -14.76
CA SER A 43 26.87 0.21 -15.26
C SER A 43 27.50 0.84 -16.51
N LEU A 44 26.80 1.81 -17.13
CA LEU A 44 27.35 2.81 -18.08
C LEU A 44 26.77 4.23 -17.82
N PHE A 45 27.60 5.26 -18.00
CA PHE A 45 27.32 6.69 -17.77
C PHE A 45 27.02 7.45 -19.08
N VAL A 46 26.23 8.52 -19.01
CA VAL A 46 26.37 9.75 -19.85
C VAL A 46 25.99 10.98 -19.01
N ASP A 47 26.70 12.09 -19.20
CA ASP A 47 26.52 13.40 -18.54
C ASP A 47 25.99 14.45 -19.55
N SER A 48 25.25 15.46 -19.05
CA SER A 48 25.01 16.74 -19.75
C SER A 48 24.60 17.87 -18.79
N SER A 49 25.51 18.22 -17.86
CA SER A 49 25.53 19.57 -17.28
C SER A 49 25.41 20.64 -18.38
N VAL A 50 24.50 21.62 -18.30
CA VAL A 50 24.78 22.95 -17.72
C VAL A 50 23.52 23.67 -17.21
N LEU A 51 22.30 23.16 -17.48
CA LEU A 51 21.03 23.78 -17.02
C LEU A 51 20.62 23.44 -15.57
N GLN A 52 21.35 22.57 -14.88
CA GLN A 52 20.92 21.99 -13.59
C GLN A 52 21.30 22.82 -12.35
N LEU A 53 22.35 23.65 -12.39
CA LEU A 53 22.98 24.18 -11.17
C LEU A 53 22.06 25.06 -10.29
N SER A 54 21.32 26.01 -10.88
CA SER A 54 20.45 26.92 -10.12
C SER A 54 19.18 26.25 -9.59
N ASN A 55 18.70 25.20 -10.27
CA ASN A 55 17.50 24.46 -9.91
C ASN A 55 17.76 23.28 -8.96
N ALA A 56 19.01 22.82 -8.87
CA ALA A 56 19.44 21.76 -7.95
C ALA A 56 19.69 22.32 -6.55
N LEU A 57 20.52 23.36 -6.40
CA LEU A 57 20.82 23.97 -5.09
C LEU A 57 19.54 24.42 -4.36
N PHE A 58 18.65 25.15 -5.04
CA PHE A 58 17.40 25.64 -4.44
C PHE A 58 16.39 24.52 -4.12
N ARG A 59 16.52 23.35 -4.75
CA ARG A 59 15.73 22.15 -4.40
C ARG A 59 16.38 21.41 -3.25
N ASP A 60 17.64 21.06 -3.35
CA ASP A 60 18.33 20.22 -2.37
C ASP A 60 18.43 20.93 -1.03
N GLU A 61 18.70 22.23 -0.97
CA GLU A 61 18.80 22.95 0.30
C GLU A 61 17.44 23.05 1.00
N LEU A 62 16.38 23.41 0.27
CA LEU A 62 15.02 23.53 0.82
C LEU A 62 14.36 22.17 1.13
N ILE A 63 14.66 21.14 0.33
CA ILE A 63 14.25 19.76 0.58
C ILE A 63 15.02 19.21 1.79
N ASN A 64 16.33 19.45 1.91
CA ASN A 64 17.10 18.98 3.06
C ASN A 64 16.72 19.73 4.35
N GLU A 65 16.41 21.04 4.30
CA GLU A 65 15.86 21.75 5.46
C GLU A 65 14.46 21.23 5.85
N HIS A 66 13.57 20.95 4.89
CA HIS A 66 12.29 20.30 5.20
C HIS A 66 12.48 18.88 5.74
N LEU A 67 13.33 18.05 5.14
CA LEU A 67 13.62 16.71 5.63
C LEU A 67 14.29 16.74 7.01
N ALA A 68 15.11 17.75 7.32
CA ALA A 68 15.72 17.96 8.63
C ALA A 68 14.78 18.65 9.65
N SER A 69 13.68 19.26 9.21
CA SER A 69 12.59 19.69 10.10
C SER A 69 11.66 18.51 10.41
N TYR A 70 11.35 17.68 9.42
CA TYR A 70 10.66 16.40 9.60
C TYR A 70 11.50 15.38 10.40
N SER A 71 12.83 15.40 10.33
CA SER A 71 13.69 14.54 11.16
C SER A 71 13.66 14.88 12.66
N ARG A 72 12.98 15.97 13.06
CA ARG A 72 12.64 16.26 14.45
C ARG A 72 11.27 15.72 14.86
N MET A 73 10.41 15.40 13.89
CA MET A 73 9.15 14.66 14.11
C MET A 73 9.38 13.14 14.14
N TYR A 74 10.45 12.66 13.51
CA TYR A 74 10.87 11.27 13.60
C TYR A 74 11.47 11.01 14.98
N ASP A 75 10.78 10.20 15.77
CA ASP A 75 11.21 9.80 17.09
C ASP A 75 12.55 9.05 16.97
N ASN A 76 13.63 9.67 17.44
CA ASN A 76 14.98 9.11 17.39
C ASN A 76 15.19 8.03 18.46
N ALA A 77 14.11 7.52 19.07
CA ALA A 77 14.10 6.34 19.91
C ALA A 77 14.82 5.18 19.18
N PRO A 78 15.85 4.57 19.79
CA PRO A 78 16.68 3.60 19.09
C PRO A 78 15.86 2.37 18.71
N SER A 79 15.78 2.08 17.40
CA SER A 79 15.19 0.88 16.80
C SER A 79 16.04 -0.39 17.04
N LYS A 80 16.56 -0.54 18.26
CA LYS A 80 17.35 -1.70 18.71
C LYS A 80 16.44 -2.84 19.13
N CYS A 81 16.76 -4.03 18.67
CA CYS A 81 16.03 -5.24 19.00
C CYS A 81 16.42 -5.72 20.40
N ASN A 82 15.48 -5.68 21.35
CA ASN A 82 15.66 -6.33 22.65
C ASN A 82 15.51 -7.85 22.51
N THR A 83 16.60 -8.52 22.11
CA THR A 83 16.64 -9.97 21.90
C THR A 83 16.55 -10.79 23.18
N THR A 84 16.65 -10.16 24.36
CA THR A 84 16.56 -10.83 25.67
C THR A 84 15.19 -10.70 26.34
N SER A 85 14.24 -9.94 25.79
CA SER A 85 12.87 -9.90 26.31
C SER A 85 12.07 -11.15 25.89
N SER A 86 12.08 -12.18 26.73
CA SER A 86 11.01 -13.18 26.72
C SER A 86 9.69 -12.52 27.11
N LEU A 87 8.58 -12.98 26.54
CA LEU A 87 7.25 -12.63 27.05
C LEU A 87 7.17 -13.04 28.53
N ASN A 88 6.67 -12.14 29.38
CA ASN A 88 6.26 -12.53 30.72
C ASN A 88 4.92 -13.29 30.65
N THR A 89 4.57 -14.02 31.70
CA THR A 89 3.37 -14.89 31.73
C THR A 89 2.08 -14.12 31.41
N GLN A 90 1.99 -12.85 31.85
CA GLN A 90 0.86 -11.97 31.56
C GLN A 90 0.76 -11.63 30.07
N GLY A 91 1.89 -11.41 29.40
CA GLY A 91 1.97 -11.29 27.95
C GLY A 91 1.51 -12.57 27.26
N GLU A 92 2.03 -13.74 27.61
CA GLU A 92 1.63 -15.02 26.99
C GLU A 92 0.11 -15.24 27.03
N HIS A 93 -0.55 -14.93 28.15
CA HIS A 93 -2.01 -14.96 28.26
C HIS A 93 -2.73 -13.99 27.31
N HIS A 94 -2.14 -12.83 27.00
CA HIS A 94 -2.70 -11.86 26.05
C HIS A 94 -2.49 -12.28 24.59
N PHE A 95 -1.36 -12.91 24.25
CA PHE A 95 -1.02 -13.26 22.86
C PHE A 95 -1.54 -14.63 22.41
N LEU A 96 -1.81 -15.56 23.32
CA LEU A 96 -2.37 -16.87 22.98
C LEU A 96 -3.73 -16.79 22.22
N PRO A 97 -4.70 -15.93 22.59
CA PRO A 97 -5.92 -15.72 21.81
C PRO A 97 -5.66 -15.19 20.39
N ILE A 98 -4.69 -14.28 20.25
CA ILE A 98 -4.36 -13.63 18.97
C ILE A 98 -3.66 -14.63 18.04
N SER A 99 -2.75 -15.44 18.56
CA SER A 99 -2.09 -16.54 17.83
C SER A 99 -3.12 -17.58 17.35
N LYS A 100 -4.06 -17.98 18.21
CA LYS A 100 -5.20 -18.84 17.81
C LYS A 100 -6.04 -18.19 16.72
N LEU A 101 -6.34 -16.89 16.82
CA LEU A 101 -7.08 -16.16 15.79
C LEU A 101 -6.33 -16.16 14.44
N LEU A 102 -5.01 -15.91 14.42
CA LEU A 102 -4.20 -15.97 13.20
C LEU A 102 -4.24 -17.35 12.53
N ILE A 103 -4.23 -18.43 13.32
CA ILE A 103 -4.40 -19.80 12.79
C ILE A 103 -5.79 -19.97 12.17
N THR A 104 -6.86 -19.54 12.83
CA THR A 104 -8.23 -19.58 12.30
C THR A 104 -8.40 -18.73 11.04
N LEU A 105 -7.81 -17.53 10.99
CA LEU A 105 -7.85 -16.68 9.79
C LEU A 105 -7.07 -17.32 8.63
N ARG A 106 -5.92 -17.96 8.90
CA ARG A 106 -5.16 -18.69 7.87
C ARG A 106 -6.00 -19.79 7.20
N GLN A 107 -6.92 -20.43 7.92
CA GLN A 107 -7.83 -21.45 7.38
C GLN A 107 -8.94 -20.86 6.48
N GLN A 108 -9.17 -19.55 6.51
CA GLN A 108 -10.15 -18.84 5.66
C GLN A 108 -9.52 -18.30 4.36
N MET A 109 -8.23 -18.53 4.15
CA MET A 109 -7.52 -18.09 2.94
C MET A 109 -7.89 -18.99 1.75
N ILE A 110 -8.34 -18.38 0.66
CA ILE A 110 -8.56 -19.07 -0.61
C ILE A 110 -7.28 -19.05 -1.47
N LEU A 111 -7.17 -19.97 -2.42
CA LEU A 111 -6.12 -19.92 -3.45
C LEU A 111 -6.33 -18.73 -4.38
N TYR A 112 -5.25 -18.26 -5.02
CA TYR A 112 -5.31 -17.19 -6.01
C TYR A 112 -6.16 -17.61 -7.23
N PRO A 113 -7.25 -16.89 -7.57
CA PRO A 113 -8.11 -17.23 -8.70
C PRO A 113 -7.48 -16.78 -10.03
N ASN A 114 -6.61 -17.63 -10.58
CA ASN A 114 -5.81 -17.33 -11.78
C ASN A 114 -6.62 -16.81 -12.99
N GLU A 115 -7.83 -17.34 -13.21
CA GLU A 115 -8.66 -16.98 -14.37
C GLU A 115 -9.47 -15.68 -14.19
N TYR A 116 -9.50 -15.11 -12.98
CA TYR A 116 -10.32 -13.94 -12.67
C TYR A 116 -9.55 -12.62 -12.82
N PHE A 117 -8.33 -12.58 -12.28
CA PHE A 117 -7.49 -11.40 -12.28
C PHE A 117 -6.60 -11.32 -13.53
N HIS A 118 -6.56 -10.17 -14.18
CA HIS A 118 -5.82 -9.97 -15.44
C HIS A 118 -5.30 -8.54 -15.61
N GLY A 119 -4.11 -8.41 -16.20
CA GLY A 119 -3.50 -7.12 -16.52
C GLY A 119 -3.10 -6.28 -15.29
N LEU A 120 -2.83 -5.01 -15.53
CA LEU A 120 -2.33 -4.07 -14.54
C LEU A 120 -3.15 -2.77 -14.54
N GLY A 121 -3.31 -2.15 -13.36
CA GLY A 121 -4.14 -0.96 -13.22
C GLY A 121 -4.02 -0.22 -11.89
N ILE A 122 -4.65 0.95 -11.84
CA ILE A 122 -4.68 1.84 -10.68
C ILE A 122 -5.96 1.58 -9.90
N VAL A 123 -5.86 1.54 -8.57
CA VAL A 123 -7.00 1.28 -7.68
C VAL A 123 -7.09 2.38 -6.62
N LEU A 124 -8.28 2.93 -6.42
CA LEU A 124 -8.59 3.85 -5.34
C LEU A 124 -9.73 3.28 -4.48
N SER A 125 -9.78 3.65 -3.20
CA SER A 125 -10.97 3.48 -2.37
C SER A 125 -11.51 4.85 -1.92
N VAL A 126 -12.80 5.10 -2.11
CA VAL A 126 -13.44 6.42 -1.89
C VAL A 126 -14.62 6.29 -0.93
N GLY A 127 -14.55 6.97 0.21
CA GLY A 127 -15.68 7.30 1.08
C GLY A 127 -16.15 8.76 0.90
N HIS A 128 -17.27 9.12 1.54
CA HIS A 128 -17.94 10.42 1.35
C HIS A 128 -17.00 11.64 1.51
N TYR A 129 -16.26 11.70 2.62
CA TYR A 129 -15.34 12.82 2.90
C TYR A 129 -14.13 12.88 1.95
N GLN A 130 -13.84 11.81 1.21
CA GLN A 130 -12.71 11.72 0.28
C GLN A 130 -13.09 12.14 -1.15
N LEU A 131 -14.38 12.33 -1.47
CA LEU A 131 -14.84 12.76 -2.80
C LEU A 131 -14.10 14.00 -3.37
N PRO A 132 -13.80 15.06 -2.60
CA PRO A 132 -13.04 16.21 -3.12
C PRO A 132 -11.59 15.86 -3.49
N LEU A 133 -10.94 15.02 -2.68
CA LEU A 133 -9.56 14.57 -2.90
C LEU A 133 -9.50 13.64 -4.10
N ALA A 134 -10.40 12.65 -4.17
CA ALA A 134 -10.54 11.75 -5.31
C ALA A 134 -10.75 12.51 -6.63
N ARG A 135 -11.50 13.62 -6.63
CA ARG A 135 -11.69 14.47 -7.82
C ARG A 135 -10.39 15.11 -8.30
N VAL A 136 -9.54 15.58 -7.38
CA VAL A 136 -8.20 16.08 -7.73
C VAL A 136 -7.33 14.93 -8.24
N ASN A 137 -7.39 13.77 -7.58
CA ASN A 137 -6.59 12.61 -7.93
C ASN A 137 -6.88 12.08 -9.34
N LEU A 138 -8.15 11.89 -9.70
CA LEU A 138 -8.51 11.48 -11.06
C LEU A 138 -8.05 12.50 -12.12
N LYS A 139 -8.09 13.81 -11.83
CA LYS A 139 -7.55 14.83 -12.75
C LYS A 139 -6.02 14.76 -12.87
N MET A 140 -5.30 14.44 -11.79
CA MET A 140 -3.85 14.21 -11.82
C MET A 140 -3.49 12.94 -12.59
N ILE A 141 -4.24 11.85 -12.41
CA ILE A 141 -4.08 10.61 -13.19
C ILE A 141 -4.40 10.86 -14.67
N GLU A 142 -5.46 11.61 -15.01
CA GLU A 142 -5.77 11.99 -16.39
C GLU A 142 -4.65 12.83 -17.02
N HIS A 143 -4.17 13.84 -16.29
CA HIS A 143 -3.10 14.73 -16.73
C HIS A 143 -1.76 14.00 -16.92
N SER A 144 -1.52 12.90 -16.19
CA SER A 144 -0.33 12.06 -16.36
C SER A 144 -0.20 11.44 -17.76
N GLY A 145 -1.31 11.40 -18.54
CA GLY A 145 -1.37 10.83 -19.88
C GLY A 145 -1.46 9.30 -19.93
N THR A 146 -1.43 8.65 -18.76
CA THR A 146 -1.35 7.20 -18.60
C THR A 146 -2.44 6.43 -19.34
N LYS A 147 -2.12 5.19 -19.73
CA LYS A 147 -3.06 4.24 -20.36
C LYS A 147 -3.55 3.16 -19.41
N LEU A 148 -3.15 3.22 -18.13
CA LEU A 148 -3.62 2.27 -17.14
C LEU A 148 -5.12 2.41 -16.91
N HIS A 149 -5.80 1.27 -16.79
CA HIS A 149 -7.18 1.25 -16.33
C HIS A 149 -7.25 1.67 -14.87
N VAL A 150 -8.32 2.36 -14.47
CA VAL A 150 -8.55 2.81 -13.10
C VAL A 150 -9.82 2.18 -12.54
N GLN A 151 -9.77 1.60 -11.34
CA GLN A 151 -10.96 1.12 -10.62
C GLN A 151 -11.12 1.87 -9.30
N ILE A 152 -12.27 2.51 -9.14
CA ILE A 152 -12.57 3.41 -8.02
C ILE A 152 -13.62 2.72 -7.15
N TRP A 153 -13.17 2.13 -6.05
CA TRP A 153 -14.02 1.31 -5.18
C TRP A 153 -14.71 2.13 -4.10
N TYR A 154 -16.02 1.92 -3.92
CA TYR A 154 -16.83 2.63 -2.92
C TYR A 154 -17.86 1.71 -2.27
N SER A 155 -18.40 2.13 -1.12
CA SER A 155 -19.58 1.49 -0.51
C SER A 155 -20.81 2.35 -0.74
N SER A 156 -21.90 1.72 -1.18
CA SER A 156 -23.18 2.40 -1.39
C SER A 156 -23.82 2.91 -0.09
N THR A 157 -23.33 2.44 1.06
CA THR A 157 -23.70 2.93 2.39
C THR A 157 -23.04 4.27 2.76
N GLN A 158 -22.00 4.67 2.04
CA GLN A 158 -21.24 5.91 2.29
C GLN A 158 -21.37 6.91 1.14
N VAL A 159 -21.43 6.44 -0.10
CA VAL A 159 -21.46 7.29 -1.30
C VAL A 159 -22.47 6.74 -2.30
N SER A 160 -23.31 7.62 -2.86
CA SER A 160 -24.25 7.23 -3.90
C SER A 160 -23.54 6.96 -5.24
N GLU A 161 -24.10 6.06 -6.05
CA GLU A 161 -23.61 5.84 -7.42
C GLU A 161 -23.60 7.14 -8.25
N LYS A 162 -24.55 8.05 -7.99
CA LYS A 162 -24.60 9.36 -8.65
C LYS A 162 -23.36 10.20 -8.34
N GLU A 163 -22.97 10.33 -7.07
CA GLU A 163 -21.75 11.07 -6.69
C GLU A 163 -20.49 10.46 -7.32
N MET A 164 -20.45 9.12 -7.43
CA MET A 164 -19.35 8.41 -8.07
C MET A 164 -19.32 8.59 -9.60
N MET A 165 -20.48 8.63 -10.27
CA MET A 165 -20.55 8.97 -11.69
C MET A 165 -20.23 10.45 -11.95
N ASP A 166 -20.66 11.36 -11.07
CA ASP A 166 -20.30 12.79 -11.11
C ASP A 166 -18.79 12.99 -10.90
N LEU A 167 -18.15 12.15 -10.09
CA LEU A 167 -16.69 12.07 -9.94
C LEU A 167 -16.02 11.56 -11.23
N LEU A 168 -16.53 10.49 -11.84
CA LEU A 168 -16.01 9.93 -13.09
C LEU A 168 -16.10 10.94 -14.26
N ASN A 169 -17.21 11.66 -14.37
CA ASN A 169 -17.45 12.73 -15.36
C ASN A 169 -16.40 13.87 -15.31
N GLN A 170 -15.60 13.97 -14.23
CA GLN A 170 -14.55 14.99 -14.08
C GLN A 170 -13.21 14.60 -14.75
N ALA A 171 -13.05 13.35 -15.20
CA ALA A 171 -11.85 12.84 -15.87
C ALA A 171 -12.23 11.94 -17.07
N PRO A 172 -12.96 12.46 -18.07
CA PRO A 172 -13.60 11.68 -19.14
C PRO A 172 -12.62 11.02 -20.13
N LYS A 173 -11.32 11.34 -20.08
CA LYS A 173 -10.29 10.70 -20.92
C LYS A 173 -9.65 9.49 -20.24
N LEU A 174 -9.91 9.24 -18.96
CA LEU A 174 -9.44 8.05 -18.27
C LEU A 174 -10.24 6.82 -18.66
N ASN A 175 -9.55 5.68 -18.75
CA ASN A 175 -10.19 4.37 -18.79
C ASN A 175 -10.56 3.94 -17.35
N ALA A 176 -11.47 4.70 -16.75
CA ALA A 176 -11.85 4.59 -15.35
C ALA A 176 -13.24 3.97 -15.17
N ARG A 177 -13.40 3.17 -14.12
CA ARG A 177 -14.66 2.54 -13.73
C ARG A 177 -14.90 2.74 -12.23
N ILE A 178 -16.14 3.02 -11.84
CA ILE A 178 -16.55 3.00 -10.44
C ILE A 178 -16.97 1.57 -10.09
N CYS A 179 -16.68 1.08 -8.88
CA CYS A 179 -16.98 -0.29 -8.46
C CYS A 179 -17.56 -0.30 -7.04
N CYS A 180 -18.72 -0.92 -6.87
CA CYS A 180 -19.45 -0.95 -5.60
C CYS A 180 -19.18 -2.26 -4.84
N PHE A 181 -18.67 -2.15 -3.61
CA PHE A 181 -18.47 -3.32 -2.72
C PHE A 181 -19.78 -4.04 -2.37
N ASP A 182 -20.89 -3.30 -2.30
CA ASP A 182 -22.18 -3.79 -1.81
C ASP A 182 -22.96 -4.57 -2.88
N THR A 183 -22.85 -4.18 -4.15
CA THR A 183 -23.56 -4.82 -5.28
C THR A 183 -22.65 -5.70 -6.14
N ALA A 184 -21.33 -5.66 -5.91
CA ALA A 184 -20.32 -6.26 -6.78
C ALA A 184 -20.45 -5.82 -8.26
N GLN A 185 -20.93 -4.59 -8.51
CA GLN A 185 -21.05 -4.03 -9.86
C GLN A 185 -19.98 -2.98 -10.11
N CYS A 186 -19.40 -3.00 -11.31
CA CYS A 186 -18.59 -1.91 -11.82
C CYS A 186 -19.29 -1.21 -12.98
N ARG A 187 -19.07 0.10 -13.16
CA ARG A 187 -19.72 0.91 -14.18
C ARG A 187 -18.77 1.96 -14.76
N ASP A 188 -18.91 2.24 -16.05
CA ASP A 188 -18.39 3.44 -16.69
C ASP A 188 -19.51 4.23 -17.41
N HIS A 189 -19.14 5.19 -18.27
CA HIS A 189 -20.11 6.00 -19.02
C HIS A 189 -20.98 5.21 -20.02
N GLN A 190 -20.59 3.99 -20.40
CA GLN A 190 -21.20 3.21 -21.47
C GLN A 190 -21.76 1.87 -20.99
N HIS A 191 -21.11 1.22 -20.02
CA HIS A 191 -21.40 -0.17 -19.64
C HIS A 191 -21.45 -0.36 -18.13
N THR A 192 -22.23 -1.36 -17.70
CA THR A 192 -22.24 -1.90 -16.34
C THR A 192 -21.86 -3.38 -16.39
N TRP A 193 -20.95 -3.79 -15.51
CA TRP A 193 -20.49 -5.16 -15.36
C TRP A 193 -20.88 -5.69 -13.98
N GLN A 194 -21.50 -6.86 -13.94
CA GLN A 194 -21.65 -7.63 -12.70
C GLN A 194 -20.37 -8.45 -12.50
N LEU A 195 -19.65 -8.20 -11.41
CA LEU A 195 -18.52 -9.03 -10.99
C LEU A 195 -19.01 -10.26 -10.23
N ASN A 196 -18.14 -11.27 -10.16
CA ASN A 196 -18.37 -12.43 -9.32
C ASN A 196 -18.20 -12.03 -7.83
N SER A 197 -19.28 -12.08 -7.08
CA SER A 197 -19.31 -11.69 -5.66
C SER A 197 -18.41 -12.53 -4.76
N THR A 198 -18.00 -13.74 -5.19
CA THR A 198 -17.01 -14.55 -4.44
C THR A 198 -15.60 -13.95 -4.43
N HIS A 199 -15.35 -12.94 -5.27
CA HIS A 199 -14.06 -12.24 -5.35
C HIS A 199 -14.15 -10.76 -5.00
N VAL A 200 -15.33 -10.27 -4.59
CA VAL A 200 -15.53 -8.91 -4.09
C VAL A 200 -15.61 -8.94 -2.57
N TYR A 201 -14.63 -8.31 -1.92
CA TYR A 201 -14.49 -8.31 -0.47
C TYR A 201 -15.15 -7.06 0.10
N LYS A 202 -16.36 -7.21 0.64
CA LYS A 202 -17.05 -6.13 1.33
C LYS A 202 -16.32 -5.79 2.65
N PRO A 203 -15.87 -4.53 2.85
CA PRO A 203 -15.22 -4.11 4.09
C PRO A 203 -16.17 -4.25 5.29
N ARG A 204 -15.70 -4.84 6.39
CA ARG A 204 -16.46 -4.94 7.64
C ARG A 204 -16.21 -3.71 8.52
N THR A 205 -17.14 -2.76 8.53
CA THR A 205 -17.11 -1.60 9.43
C THR A 205 -18.02 -1.83 10.64
N GLY A 206 -17.45 -1.91 11.85
CA GLY A 206 -18.23 -1.93 13.09
C GLY A 206 -18.70 -0.54 13.52
N ASN A 207 -17.96 0.51 13.16
CA ASN A 207 -18.29 1.91 13.46
C ASN A 207 -18.20 2.79 12.19
N PRO A 208 -19.16 3.69 11.95
CA PRO A 208 -19.02 4.72 10.92
C PRO A 208 -17.82 5.62 11.26
N GLY A 209 -16.91 5.79 10.30
CA GLY A 209 -15.69 6.58 10.45
C GLY A 209 -14.36 5.80 10.51
N LYS A 210 -14.38 4.47 10.73
CA LYS A 210 -13.16 3.63 10.62
C LYS A 210 -13.02 3.05 9.21
N SER A 211 -12.15 3.65 8.38
CA SER A 211 -11.92 3.30 6.96
C SER A 211 -10.81 2.25 6.71
N PHE A 212 -10.17 1.73 7.76
CA PHE A 212 -9.06 0.77 7.67
C PHE A 212 -9.27 -0.43 6.71
N PRO A 213 -10.42 -1.14 6.71
CA PRO A 213 -10.57 -2.32 5.85
C PRO A 213 -10.75 -2.02 4.35
N TYR A 214 -10.93 -0.75 3.95
CA TYR A 214 -11.24 -0.42 2.56
C TYR A 214 -10.05 -0.58 1.61
N LYS A 215 -8.81 -0.28 2.05
CA LYS A 215 -7.61 -0.39 1.20
C LYS A 215 -7.36 -1.84 0.73
N PRO A 216 -7.17 -2.84 1.63
CA PRO A 216 -6.93 -4.22 1.18
C PRO A 216 -8.15 -4.81 0.44
N ALA A 217 -9.37 -4.45 0.84
CA ALA A 217 -10.58 -4.85 0.15
C ALA A 217 -10.63 -4.35 -1.30
N ALA A 218 -10.28 -3.08 -1.57
CA ALA A 218 -10.22 -2.53 -2.92
C ALA A 218 -9.16 -3.25 -3.78
N ILE A 219 -7.95 -3.43 -3.24
CA ILE A 219 -6.85 -4.12 -3.92
C ILE A 219 -7.27 -5.55 -4.31
N ILE A 220 -7.81 -6.33 -3.37
CA ILE A 220 -8.22 -7.71 -3.64
C ILE A 220 -9.37 -7.74 -4.64
N SER A 221 -10.41 -6.90 -4.47
CA SER A 221 -11.62 -6.94 -5.30
C SER A 221 -11.40 -6.46 -6.74
N ALA A 222 -10.43 -5.57 -6.95
CA ALA A 222 -10.10 -5.04 -8.28
C ALA A 222 -9.74 -6.16 -9.27
N THR A 223 -10.18 -6.08 -10.53
CA THR A 223 -10.01 -7.18 -11.49
C THR A 223 -8.58 -7.31 -12.05
N PHE A 224 -7.66 -6.43 -11.66
CA PHE A 224 -6.26 -6.46 -12.10
C PHE A 224 -5.46 -7.58 -11.42
N THR A 225 -4.45 -8.12 -12.08
CA THR A 225 -3.40 -8.96 -11.46
C THR A 225 -2.43 -8.08 -10.68
N GLU A 226 -1.98 -7.01 -11.31
CA GLU A 226 -1.01 -6.06 -10.75
C GLU A 226 -1.72 -4.75 -10.42
N VAL A 227 -1.60 -4.29 -9.18
CA VAL A 227 -2.36 -3.15 -8.66
C VAL A 227 -1.40 -2.09 -8.14
N LEU A 228 -1.51 -0.87 -8.66
CA LEU A 228 -1.06 0.35 -7.99
C LEU A 228 -2.25 0.94 -7.22
N PHE A 229 -2.29 0.71 -5.91
CA PHE A 229 -3.24 1.38 -5.03
C PHE A 229 -2.77 2.78 -4.68
N LEU A 230 -3.71 3.73 -4.69
CA LEU A 230 -3.53 5.10 -4.25
C LEU A 230 -4.64 5.48 -3.26
N ASP A 231 -4.26 6.08 -2.13
CA ASP A 231 -5.20 6.88 -1.34
C ASP A 231 -5.64 8.12 -2.15
N CYS A 232 -6.79 8.68 -1.77
CA CYS A 232 -7.37 9.81 -2.50
C CYS A 232 -6.50 11.08 -2.50
N ASP A 233 -5.58 11.22 -1.53
CA ASP A 233 -4.58 12.28 -1.38
C ASP A 233 -3.17 11.92 -1.89
N ALA A 234 -2.99 10.71 -2.44
CA ALA A 234 -1.74 10.27 -3.06
C ALA A 234 -1.74 10.53 -4.58
N TYR A 235 -1.11 11.63 -5.01
CA TYR A 235 -1.19 12.11 -6.39
C TYR A 235 -0.02 11.65 -7.27
N VAL A 236 -0.32 11.04 -8.42
CA VAL A 236 0.68 10.79 -9.47
C VAL A 236 1.10 12.10 -10.15
N THR A 237 2.40 12.27 -10.40
CA THR A 237 2.98 13.45 -11.05
C THR A 237 3.41 13.21 -12.50
N ARG A 238 3.36 11.96 -12.95
CA ARG A 238 3.72 11.44 -14.28
C ARG A 238 3.09 10.05 -14.45
N ASP A 239 3.10 9.49 -15.66
CA ASP A 239 2.61 8.13 -15.91
C ASP A 239 3.31 7.11 -14.98
N PRO A 240 2.56 6.38 -14.13
CA PRO A 240 3.13 5.43 -13.18
C PRO A 240 3.50 4.07 -13.81
N THR A 241 3.24 3.84 -15.11
CA THR A 241 3.51 2.56 -15.80
C THR A 241 4.97 2.10 -15.62
N ASP A 242 5.93 3.03 -15.57
CA ASP A 242 7.35 2.75 -15.28
C ASP A 242 7.55 1.88 -14.02
N LEU A 243 6.72 2.04 -12.98
CA LEU A 243 6.90 1.31 -11.71
C LEU A 243 6.68 -0.19 -11.88
N PHE A 244 5.71 -0.60 -12.69
CA PHE A 244 5.45 -2.01 -13.01
C PHE A 244 6.58 -2.60 -13.87
N LEU A 245 7.07 -1.82 -14.85
CA LEU A 245 7.98 -2.30 -15.88
C LEU A 245 9.47 -2.25 -15.49
N SER A 246 9.86 -1.37 -14.58
CA SER A 246 11.28 -1.01 -14.38
C SER A 246 11.74 -0.87 -12.93
N ASP A 247 10.84 -0.87 -11.93
CA ASP A 247 11.30 -0.80 -10.55
C ASP A 247 11.95 -2.13 -10.10
N PRO A 248 13.22 -2.13 -9.65
CA PRO A 248 13.95 -3.36 -9.35
C PRO A 248 13.44 -4.08 -8.11
N MET A 249 12.77 -3.39 -7.17
CA MET A 249 12.15 -4.02 -6.00
C MET A 249 10.84 -4.67 -6.40
N TYR A 250 10.01 -3.97 -7.19
CA TYR A 250 8.78 -4.54 -7.72
C TYR A 250 9.04 -5.80 -8.55
N LEU A 251 9.91 -5.71 -9.56
CA LEU A 251 10.25 -6.85 -10.42
C LEU A 251 10.77 -8.05 -9.61
N LYS A 252 11.62 -7.79 -8.59
CA LYS A 252 12.22 -8.83 -7.75
C LYS A 252 11.25 -9.49 -6.78
N PHE A 253 10.33 -8.75 -6.16
CA PHE A 253 9.49 -9.26 -5.07
C PHE A 253 8.01 -9.42 -5.43
N GLY A 254 7.53 -8.79 -6.50
CA GLY A 254 6.11 -8.65 -6.80
C GLY A 254 5.40 -7.66 -5.88
N ALA A 255 6.17 -6.83 -5.16
CA ALA A 255 5.64 -5.78 -4.31
C ALA A 255 6.66 -4.64 -4.15
N LEU A 256 6.15 -3.42 -4.11
CA LEU A 256 6.88 -2.20 -3.81
C LEU A 256 6.05 -1.38 -2.81
N PHE A 257 6.70 -1.03 -1.70
CA PHE A 257 6.17 -0.19 -0.64
C PHE A 257 7.11 0.98 -0.43
N PHE A 258 6.56 2.09 0.08
CA PHE A 258 7.32 3.28 0.41
C PHE A 258 7.53 3.33 1.93
N PRO A 259 8.71 3.75 2.42
CA PRO A 259 8.91 3.95 3.84
C PRO A 259 8.07 5.15 4.31
N ASP A 260 7.34 4.97 5.41
CA ASP A 260 6.84 6.08 6.20
C ASP A 260 8.04 6.78 6.89
N GLY A 261 7.82 7.97 7.43
CA GLY A 261 8.84 8.71 8.16
C GLY A 261 9.26 8.06 9.48
N TYR A 262 8.39 7.25 10.08
CA TYR A 262 8.65 6.59 11.36
C TYR A 262 9.52 5.33 11.20
N GLN A 263 10.49 5.16 12.09
CA GLN A 263 11.17 3.86 12.25
C GLN A 263 10.25 2.90 12.99
N SER A 264 10.23 1.64 12.53
CA SER A 264 9.44 0.57 13.16
C SER A 264 9.79 0.45 14.64
N ARG A 265 8.78 0.63 15.50
CA ARG A 265 8.93 0.37 16.93
C ARG A 265 9.23 -1.10 17.16
N GLN A 266 10.31 -1.38 17.89
CA GLN A 266 10.78 -2.76 18.10
C GLN A 266 10.04 -3.45 19.24
N TYR A 267 8.72 -3.60 19.09
CA TYR A 267 7.90 -4.45 19.94
C TYR A 267 8.25 -5.91 19.68
N SER A 268 9.20 -6.45 20.46
CA SER A 268 9.69 -7.85 20.39
C SER A 268 8.56 -8.89 20.29
N VAL A 269 7.43 -8.59 20.92
CA VAL A 269 6.23 -9.41 20.95
C VAL A 269 5.53 -9.56 19.60
N VAL A 270 5.47 -8.50 18.79
CA VAL A 270 4.80 -8.55 17.48
C VAL A 270 5.63 -9.41 16.53
N TRP A 271 6.96 -9.31 16.59
CA TRP A 271 7.88 -10.19 15.86
C TRP A 271 7.71 -11.67 16.26
N ASN A 272 7.54 -11.95 17.56
CA ASN A 272 7.25 -13.30 18.06
C ASN A 272 5.88 -13.82 17.57
N LEU A 273 4.84 -12.98 17.56
CA LEU A 273 3.49 -13.34 17.09
C LEU A 273 3.49 -13.81 15.63
N PHE A 274 4.29 -13.15 14.78
CA PHE A 274 4.47 -13.51 13.36
C PHE A 274 5.64 -14.47 13.11
N ASN A 275 6.28 -15.01 14.17
CA ASN A 275 7.42 -15.92 14.11
C ASN A 275 8.53 -15.45 13.13
N THR A 276 8.89 -14.17 13.21
CA THR A 276 9.88 -13.51 12.36
C THR A 276 10.93 -12.78 13.21
N THR A 277 12.12 -12.58 12.66
CA THR A 277 13.16 -11.84 13.37
C THR A 277 12.88 -10.33 13.35
N CYS A 278 13.00 -9.74 14.53
CA CYS A 278 13.09 -8.30 14.76
C CYS A 278 14.17 -7.69 13.84
N GLY A 279 13.82 -6.61 13.14
CA GLY A 279 14.70 -5.95 12.16
C GLY A 279 15.03 -4.52 12.58
N GLU A 280 16.28 -4.31 13.00
CA GLU A 280 16.77 -2.99 13.38
C GLU A 280 16.82 -2.04 12.18
N HIS A 281 16.55 -0.75 12.41
CA HIS A 281 16.56 0.31 11.41
C HIS A 281 15.60 0.11 10.21
N GLU A 282 14.60 -0.76 10.35
CA GLU A 282 13.50 -0.86 9.41
C GLU A 282 12.50 0.30 9.62
N TYR A 283 12.03 0.89 8.53
CA TYR A 283 11.00 1.94 8.55
C TYR A 283 9.61 1.30 8.50
N GLU A 284 8.61 1.97 9.08
CA GLU A 284 7.21 1.64 8.87
C GLU A 284 6.84 1.85 7.38
N LEU A 285 5.70 1.35 6.94
CA LEU A 285 5.27 1.47 5.54
C LEU A 285 4.23 2.57 5.39
N ASP A 286 4.36 3.40 4.36
CA ASP A 286 3.27 4.28 3.94
C ASP A 286 2.26 3.47 3.11
N SER A 287 0.99 3.48 3.50
CA SER A 287 -0.10 2.80 2.80
C SER A 287 -0.91 3.70 1.87
N ALA A 288 -0.51 4.96 1.71
CA ALA A 288 -1.08 5.86 0.71
C ALA A 288 -0.69 5.47 -0.72
N VAL A 289 0.42 4.73 -0.90
CA VAL A 289 0.82 4.13 -2.18
C VAL A 289 1.30 2.69 -1.98
N ILE A 290 0.62 1.73 -2.60
CA ILE A 290 0.98 0.31 -2.55
C ILE A 290 1.00 -0.26 -3.97
N LEU A 291 2.12 -0.86 -4.40
CA LEU A 291 2.23 -1.54 -5.69
C LEU A 291 2.44 -3.05 -5.48
N VAL A 292 1.53 -3.89 -5.97
CA VAL A 292 1.57 -5.35 -5.76
C VAL A 292 1.15 -6.16 -6.98
N ASP A 293 1.87 -7.25 -7.28
CA ASP A 293 1.39 -8.37 -8.07
C ASP A 293 0.63 -9.32 -7.13
N LYS A 294 -0.70 -9.35 -7.25
CA LYS A 294 -1.56 -10.16 -6.39
C LYS A 294 -1.30 -11.66 -6.53
N LYS A 295 -0.80 -12.16 -7.66
CA LYS A 295 -0.45 -13.57 -7.83
C LYS A 295 0.77 -13.94 -6.99
N ARG A 296 1.77 -13.05 -6.94
CA ARG A 296 3.02 -13.27 -6.20
C ARG A 296 2.88 -13.06 -4.70
N VAL A 297 2.08 -12.10 -4.24
CA VAL A 297 1.91 -11.80 -2.81
C VAL A 297 0.54 -12.16 -2.22
N TRP A 298 -0.26 -12.97 -2.93
CA TRP A 298 -1.65 -13.29 -2.59
C TRP A 298 -1.87 -13.59 -1.11
N ASN A 299 -1.10 -14.53 -0.56
CA ASN A 299 -1.27 -14.99 0.81
C ASN A 299 -1.09 -13.87 1.83
N GLY A 300 -0.13 -12.97 1.60
CA GLY A 300 0.13 -11.83 2.49
C GLY A 300 -0.96 -10.77 2.40
N LEU A 301 -1.37 -10.44 1.18
CA LEU A 301 -2.47 -9.50 0.92
C LEU A 301 -3.80 -10.01 1.50
N TYR A 302 -4.10 -11.30 1.35
CA TYR A 302 -5.33 -11.91 1.87
C TYR A 302 -5.35 -11.95 3.39
N MET A 303 -4.22 -12.33 4.03
CA MET A 303 -4.09 -12.29 5.49
C MET A 303 -4.24 -10.85 6.01
N THR A 304 -3.67 -9.85 5.32
CA THR A 304 -3.86 -8.43 5.63
C THR A 304 -5.34 -8.05 5.62
N ASN A 305 -6.11 -8.48 4.62
CA ASN A 305 -7.55 -8.22 4.55
C ASN A 305 -8.32 -8.88 5.70
N LEU A 306 -8.03 -10.15 6.02
CA LEU A 306 -8.64 -10.86 7.15
C LEU A 306 -8.32 -10.20 8.50
N MET A 307 -7.08 -9.75 8.69
CA MET A 307 -6.68 -9.00 9.90
C MET A 307 -7.37 -7.64 9.99
N ASN A 308 -7.52 -6.92 8.88
CA ASN A 308 -8.26 -5.66 8.85
C ASN A 308 -9.77 -5.83 9.06
N ALA A 309 -10.37 -6.94 8.61
CA ALA A 309 -11.74 -7.31 8.96
C ALA A 309 -11.93 -7.63 10.46
N ASN A 310 -10.82 -7.81 11.20
CA ASN A 310 -10.73 -7.99 12.64
C ASN A 310 -9.91 -6.84 13.29
N TYR A 311 -10.04 -5.61 12.77
CA TYR A 311 -9.25 -4.45 13.21
C TYR A 311 -9.30 -4.22 14.73
N GLU A 312 -10.42 -4.56 15.39
CA GLU A 312 -10.60 -4.43 16.84
C GLU A 312 -9.62 -5.28 17.65
N VAL A 313 -9.12 -6.38 17.11
CA VAL A 313 -8.03 -7.15 17.71
C VAL A 313 -6.69 -6.59 17.26
N PHE A 314 -6.45 -6.53 15.95
CA PHE A 314 -5.11 -6.31 15.42
C PHE A 314 -4.60 -4.88 15.56
N TYR A 315 -5.47 -3.85 15.55
CA TYR A 315 -5.00 -2.47 15.74
C TYR A 315 -4.61 -2.20 17.19
N HIS A 316 -5.30 -2.79 18.18
CA HIS A 316 -4.88 -2.71 19.58
C HIS A 316 -3.54 -3.41 19.88
N VAL A 317 -3.15 -4.37 19.03
CA VAL A 317 -1.95 -5.19 19.20
C VAL A 317 -0.74 -4.66 18.41
N ILE A 318 -0.98 -3.99 17.29
CA ILE A 318 0.05 -3.65 16.30
C ILE A 318 0.30 -2.13 16.21
N VAL A 319 -0.63 -1.27 16.68
CA VAL A 319 -0.58 0.19 16.46
C VAL A 319 -0.34 1.01 17.75
N PHE A 320 -0.11 0.36 18.90
CA PHE A 320 0.07 1.03 20.20
C PHE A 320 1.32 0.56 20.93
#